data_AF-A0A2A7A4G4-F1
#
_entry.id   AF-A0A2A7A4G4-F1
#
_cell.length_a   1.000
_cell.length_b   1.000
_cell.length_c   1.000
_cell.angle_alpha   90.00
_cell.angle_beta   90.00
_cell.angle_gamma   90.00
#
_symmetry.space_group_name_H-M   'P 1'
#
loop_
_entity.id
_entity.type
_entity.pdbx_description
1 polymer ?
#
loop_
_entity_poly.entity_id
_entity_poly.type
_entity_poly.pdbx_seq_one_letter_code
_entity_poly.pdbx_strand_id
1 'polypeptide(L)'
;MNIEERAAQAAAWKATGQCNCAQAVLKAFEDKLPVDADTLMKLGAGYAAGMGCMESTCGALIGAVMVAGIVTDGKGTPRISKEL
;
A
#
# COMPACT_ATOMS: atom_id res chain seq x y z
N MET A 1 -9.70 -12.60 -0.98
CA MET A 1 -8.32 -12.87 -0.59
C MET A 1 -8.13 -12.61 0.89
N ASN A 2 -7.53 -13.56 1.61
CA ASN A 2 -7.05 -13.39 2.97
C ASN A 2 -5.75 -12.54 2.99
N ILE A 3 -5.20 -12.27 4.19
CA ILE A 3 -4.02 -11.40 4.33
C ILE A 3 -2.74 -12.02 3.73
N GLU A 4 -2.59 -13.34 3.84
CA GLU A 4 -1.42 -14.08 3.37
C GLU A 4 -1.38 -14.10 1.84
N GLU A 5 -2.52 -14.32 1.20
CA GLU A 5 -2.71 -14.25 -0.26
C GLU A 5 -2.41 -12.84 -0.78
N ARG A 6 -2.86 -11.80 -0.07
CA ARG A 6 -2.58 -10.39 -0.43
C ARG A 6 -1.08 -10.10 -0.34
N ALA A 7 -0.43 -10.55 0.73
CA ALA A 7 1.01 -10.38 0.91
C ALA A 7 1.81 -11.10 -0.18
N ALA A 8 1.45 -12.35 -0.49
CA ALA A 8 2.09 -13.12 -1.56
C ALA A 8 1.92 -12.44 -2.94
N GLN A 9 0.72 -11.94 -3.24
CA GLN A 9 0.44 -11.25 -4.49
C GLN A 9 1.20 -9.93 -4.60
N ALA A 10 1.26 -9.13 -3.52
CA ALA A 10 2.04 -7.90 -3.47
C ALA A 10 3.53 -8.18 -3.69
N ALA A 11 4.08 -9.21 -3.03
CA ALA A 11 5.47 -9.63 -3.23
C ALA A 11 5.75 -10.03 -4.69
N ALA A 12 4.84 -10.77 -5.32
CA ALA A 12 4.96 -11.17 -6.72
C ALA A 12 4.95 -9.97 -7.69
N TRP A 13 4.06 -8.99 -7.49
CA TRP A 13 4.04 -7.77 -8.31
C TRP A 13 5.30 -6.93 -8.13
N LYS A 14 5.83 -6.86 -6.91
CA LYS A 14 7.09 -6.16 -6.66
C LYS A 14 8.29 -6.88 -7.32
N ALA A 15 8.34 -8.21 -7.23
CA ALA A 15 9.41 -9.03 -7.78
C ALA A 15 9.45 -8.98 -9.32
N THR A 16 8.29 -8.94 -9.97
CA THR A 16 8.17 -8.84 -11.43
C THR A 16 8.37 -7.41 -11.96
N GLY A 17 8.51 -6.41 -11.09
CA GLY A 17 8.67 -5.00 -11.47
C GLY A 17 7.38 -4.33 -11.95
N GLN A 18 6.23 -5.01 -11.85
CA GLN A 18 4.93 -4.44 -12.21
C GLN A 18 4.52 -3.28 -11.28
N CYS A 19 5.00 -3.29 -10.03
CA CYS A 19 4.71 -2.26 -9.04
C CYS A 19 5.95 -1.94 -8.19
N ASN A 20 6.04 -0.71 -7.68
CA ASN A 20 6.88 -0.42 -6.52
C ASN A 20 6.29 -1.04 -5.24
N CYS A 21 6.99 -0.94 -4.11
CA CYS A 21 6.56 -1.57 -2.85
C CYS A 21 5.24 -1.00 -2.30
N ALA A 22 4.99 0.31 -2.41
CA ALA A 22 3.74 0.92 -1.99
C ALA A 22 2.59 0.57 -2.93
N GLN A 23 2.81 0.70 -4.24
CA GLN A 23 1.85 0.33 -5.28
C GLN A 23 1.43 -1.14 -5.16
N ALA A 24 2.36 -2.05 -4.87
CA ALA A 24 2.06 -3.46 -4.72
C ALA A 24 1.10 -3.73 -3.56
N VAL A 25 1.33 -3.08 -2.40
CA VAL A 25 0.43 -3.19 -1.25
C VAL A 25 -0.92 -2.55 -1.56
N LEU A 26 -0.94 -1.31 -2.07
CA LEU A 26 -2.18 -0.62 -2.41
C LEU A 26 -3.04 -1.43 -3.40
N LYS A 27 -2.42 -1.95 -4.47
CA LYS A 27 -3.09 -2.81 -5.46
C LYS A 27 -3.63 -4.08 -4.82
N ALA A 28 -2.93 -4.65 -3.84
CA ALA A 28 -3.39 -5.86 -3.15
C ALA A 28 -4.62 -5.60 -2.30
N PHE A 29 -4.99 -4.33 -2.06
CA PHE A 29 -6.18 -3.89 -1.34
C PHE A 29 -7.13 -3.06 -2.21
N GLU A 30 -7.02 -3.10 -3.54
CA GLU A 30 -7.85 -2.29 -4.44
C GLU A 30 -9.37 -2.51 -4.22
N ASP A 31 -9.79 -3.72 -3.85
CA ASP A 31 -11.19 -4.06 -3.53
C ASP A 31 -11.72 -3.37 -2.26
N LYS A 32 -10.84 -2.78 -1.45
CA LYS A 32 -11.17 -2.06 -0.20
C LYS A 32 -11.08 -0.55 -0.35
N LEU A 33 -10.58 -0.06 -1.48
CA LEU A 33 -10.28 1.36 -1.66
C LEU A 33 -11.32 2.01 -2.58
N PRO A 34 -11.89 3.17 -2.20
CA PRO A 34 -12.89 3.88 -3.01
C PRO A 34 -12.23 4.73 -4.11
N VAL A 35 -11.18 4.22 -4.74
CA VAL A 35 -10.40 4.89 -5.79
C VAL A 35 -10.09 3.89 -6.89
N ASP A 36 -10.14 4.33 -8.14
CA ASP A 36 -9.82 3.47 -9.28
C ASP A 36 -8.33 3.10 -9.31
N ALA A 37 -8.02 1.97 -9.97
CA ALA A 37 -6.68 1.41 -9.97
C ALA A 37 -5.63 2.34 -10.59
N ASP A 38 -5.96 3.11 -11.64
CA ASP A 38 -5.02 4.02 -12.28
C ASP A 38 -4.66 5.20 -11.37
N THR A 39 -5.67 5.81 -10.74
CA THR A 39 -5.48 6.82 -9.70
C THR A 39 -4.64 6.28 -8.54
N LEU A 40 -4.94 5.06 -8.08
CA LEU A 40 -4.22 4.41 -7.00
C LEU A 40 -2.73 4.19 -7.33
N MET A 41 -2.42 3.77 -8.56
CA MET A 41 -1.05 3.56 -9.00
C MET A 41 -0.28 4.89 -9.08
N LYS A 42 -0.93 5.97 -9.55
CA LYS A 42 -0.34 7.32 -9.59
C LYS A 42 -0.03 7.83 -8.18
N LEU A 43 -0.95 7.68 -7.24
CA LEU A 43 -0.74 8.08 -5.84
C LEU A 43 0.41 7.31 -5.18
N GLY A 44 0.52 6.01 -5.44
CA GLY A 44 1.58 5.17 -4.88
C GLY A 44 2.97 5.35 -5.49
N ALA A 45 3.10 6.05 -6.63
CA ALA A 45 4.33 6.09 -7.41
C ALA A 45 5.51 6.75 -6.67
N GLY A 46 5.24 7.76 -5.84
CA GLY A 46 6.24 8.57 -5.15
C GLY A 46 6.92 7.91 -3.93
N TYR A 47 6.54 6.68 -3.57
CA TYR A 47 7.04 5.99 -2.37
C TYR A 47 8.04 4.87 -2.69
N ALA A 48 8.51 4.77 -3.94
CA ALA A 48 9.61 3.89 -4.30
C ALA A 48 10.93 4.40 -3.68
N ALA A 49 11.73 3.49 -3.11
CA ALA A 49 13.01 3.82 -2.46
C ALA A 49 12.88 4.84 -1.30
N GLY A 50 11.74 4.86 -0.61
CA GLY A 50 11.42 5.85 0.43
C GLY A 50 10.49 6.94 -0.09
N MET A 51 10.18 7.92 0.75
CA MET A 51 9.35 9.06 0.34
C MET A 51 10.16 9.97 -0.59
N GLY A 52 9.87 9.96 -1.89
CA GLY A 52 10.57 10.79 -2.87
C GLY A 52 12.07 10.50 -2.98
N CYS A 53 12.47 9.23 -2.85
CA CYS A 53 13.88 8.80 -2.80
C CYS A 53 14.71 9.39 -1.64
N MET A 54 14.06 9.94 -0.60
CA MET A 54 14.72 10.45 0.60
C MET A 54 15.10 9.35 1.61
N GLU A 55 15.03 8.09 1.19
CA GLU A 55 15.29 6.91 2.02
C GLU A 55 14.41 6.90 3.29
N SER A 56 14.80 6.20 4.36
CA SER A 56 14.07 6.08 5.64
C SER A 56 12.81 5.19 5.64
N THR A 57 11.64 5.71 5.24
CA THR A 57 10.36 5.03 5.51
C THR A 57 10.02 4.03 4.41
N CYS A 58 9.72 2.78 4.78
CA CYS A 58 9.35 1.73 3.85
C CYS A 58 8.05 2.04 3.09
N GLY A 59 8.10 2.11 1.75
CA GLY A 59 6.92 2.37 0.92
C GLY A 59 5.80 1.34 1.08
N ALA A 60 6.12 0.06 1.34
CA ALA A 60 5.10 -0.96 1.62
C ALA A 60 4.29 -0.63 2.89
N LEU A 61 4.96 -0.15 3.95
CA LEU A 61 4.29 0.28 5.18
C LEU A 61 3.44 1.52 4.95
N ILE A 62 3.92 2.47 4.14
CA ILE A 62 3.10 3.64 3.73
C ILE A 62 1.82 3.18 3.03
N GLY A 63 1.92 2.24 2.09
CA GLY A 63 0.75 1.65 1.42
C GLY A 63 -0.23 0.99 2.40
N ALA A 64 0.27 0.23 3.37
CA ALA A 64 -0.59 -0.39 4.39
C ALA A 64 -1.29 0.64 5.29
N VAL A 65 -0.58 1.71 5.70
CA VAL A 65 -1.15 2.81 6.50
C VAL A 65 -2.20 3.59 5.69
N MET A 66 -2.01 3.78 4.39
CA MET A 66 -3.03 4.38 3.52
C MET A 66 -4.31 3.54 3.48
N VAL A 67 -4.19 2.22 3.32
CA VAL A 67 -5.34 1.30 3.40
C VAL A 67 -6.02 1.39 4.75
N ALA A 68 -5.24 1.41 5.84
CA ALA A 68 -5.76 1.58 7.19
C ALA A 68 -6.58 2.86 7.33
N GLY A 69 -6.13 3.97 6.75
CA GLY A 69 -6.84 5.25 6.75
C GLY A 69 -8.23 5.15 6.16
N ILE A 70 -8.37 4.44 5.04
CA ILE A 70 -9.68 4.20 4.42
C ILE A 70 -10.54 3.27 5.27
N VAL A 71 -10.00 2.14 5.72
CA VAL A 71 -10.75 1.15 6.52
C VAL A 71 -11.27 1.75 7.83
N THR A 72 -10.53 2.70 8.40
CA THR A 72 -10.89 3.37 9.64
C THR A 72 -11.65 4.68 9.45
N ASP A 73 -11.96 5.08 8.21
CA ASP A 73 -12.56 6.38 7.91
C ASP A 73 -11.78 7.56 8.56
N GLY A 74 -10.44 7.44 8.58
CA GLY A 74 -9.53 8.38 9.23
C GLY A 74 -9.61 8.43 10.77
N LYS A 75 -10.44 7.60 11.40
CA LYS A 75 -10.69 7.66 12.86
C LYS A 75 -9.78 6.70 13.60
N GLY A 76 -8.80 7.25 14.31
CA GLY A 76 -7.87 6.47 15.13
C GLY A 76 -6.90 5.62 14.30
N THR A 77 -6.72 5.93 13.02
CA THR A 77 -5.84 5.22 12.10
C THR A 77 -4.45 4.92 12.68
N PRO A 78 -3.73 5.86 13.32
CA PRO A 78 -2.40 5.57 13.85
C PRO A 78 -2.36 4.44 14.89
N ARG A 79 -3.47 4.22 15.61
CA ARG A 79 -3.59 3.15 16.61
C ARG A 79 -3.73 1.78 15.95
N ILE A 80 -4.53 1.71 14.89
CA ILE A 80 -4.88 0.45 14.20
C ILE A 80 -3.80 0.05 13.18
N SER A 81 -3.11 1.03 12.58
CA SER A 81 -2.10 0.77 11.55
C SER A 81 -0.95 -0.13 11.97
N LYS A 82 -0.66 -0.26 13.27
CA LYS A 82 0.37 -1.18 13.78
C LYS A 82 -0.08 -2.65 13.77
N GLU A 83 -1.38 -2.89 13.72
CA GLU A 83 -2.01 -4.21 13.82
C GLU A 83 -2.34 -4.82 12.44
N LEU A 84 -2.18 -4.03 11.36
CA LEU A 84 -2.36 -4.42 9.96
C LEU A 84 -1.04 -4.88 9.32
#